data_AF-A0A7Y7P184-F1
#
_entry.id   AF-A0A7Y7P184-F1
#
_cell.length_a   1.000
_cell.length_b   1.000
_cell.length_c   1.000
_cell.angle_alpha   90.00
_cell.angle_beta   90.00
_cell.angle_gamma   90.00
#
_symmetry.space_group_name_H-M   'P 1'
#
loop_
_entity.id
_entity.type
_entity.pdbx_description
1 polymer ?
#
loop_
_entity_poly.entity_id
_entity_poly.type
_entity_poly.pdbx_seq_one_letter_code
_entity_poly.pdbx_strand_id
1 'polypeptide(L)'
;MQLEIQKFLFDIKTSIDSINEYLGENRDFNTYKTNKLLKRGIEREFEIIGEAASRILKIDSNFPIEDARKIVDLRNWVIHGYDKIDDVIIWGIISKQLPILQKQVETLLKDE
;
A
#
# COMPACT_ATOMS: atom_id res chain seq x y z
N MET A 1 -1.06 -17.19 -14.43
CA MET A 1 -2.19 -16.25 -14.32
C MET A 1 -2.77 -16.19 -12.91
N GLN A 2 -3.57 -17.16 -12.45
CA GLN A 2 -4.20 -17.11 -11.11
C GLN A 2 -3.18 -17.14 -9.96
N LEU A 3 -2.22 -18.07 -10.00
CA LEU A 3 -1.12 -18.14 -9.03
C LEU A 3 -0.22 -16.89 -8.99
N GLU A 4 -0.11 -16.16 -10.12
CA GLU A 4 0.69 -14.92 -10.17
C GLU A 4 -0.05 -13.75 -9.53
N ILE A 5 -1.37 -13.65 -9.75
CA ILE A 5 -2.22 -12.65 -9.10
C ILE A 5 -2.24 -12.90 -7.59
N GLN A 6 -2.40 -14.15 -7.15
CA GLN A 6 -2.31 -14.51 -5.72
C GLN A 6 -1.00 -14.06 -5.09
N LYS A 7 0.12 -14.30 -5.77
CA LYS A 7 1.43 -13.85 -5.30
C LYS A 7 1.45 -12.33 -5.10
N PHE A 8 0.95 -11.56 -6.05
CA PHE A 8 0.91 -10.10 -5.91
C PHE A 8 -0.08 -9.62 -4.84
N LEU A 9 -1.22 -10.30 -4.66
CA LEU A 9 -2.12 -10.03 -3.53
C LEU A 9 -1.42 -10.30 -2.19
N PHE A 10 -0.63 -11.37 -2.10
CA PHE A 10 0.16 -11.68 -0.91
C PHE A 10 1.26 -10.64 -0.66
N ASP A 11 1.92 -10.14 -1.71
CA ASP A 11 2.88 -9.04 -1.61
C ASP A 11 2.19 -7.78 -1.04
N ILE A 12 1.01 -7.41 -1.56
CA ILE A 12 0.23 -6.27 -1.04
C ILE A 12 -0.12 -6.48 0.43
N LYS A 13 -0.64 -7.66 0.79
CA LYS A 13 -1.01 -7.98 2.18
C LYS A 13 0.19 -7.85 3.11
N THR A 14 1.33 -8.43 2.73
CA THR A 14 2.56 -8.43 3.54
C THR A 14 3.07 -7.00 3.77
N SER A 15 3.01 -6.14 2.75
CA SER A 15 3.39 -4.74 2.88
C SER A 15 2.44 -3.95 3.78
N ILE A 16 1.13 -4.20 3.69
CA ILE A 16 0.15 -3.59 4.59
C ILE A 16 0.40 -4.01 6.05
N ASP A 17 0.65 -5.30 6.28
CA ASP A 17 0.95 -5.83 7.61
C ASP A 17 2.23 -5.20 8.17
N SER A 18 3.26 -5.05 7.34
CA SER A 18 4.52 -4.38 7.71
C SER A 18 4.30 -2.91 8.10
N ILE A 19 3.49 -2.15 7.33
CA ILE A 19 3.12 -0.77 7.69
C ILE A 19 2.43 -0.74 9.05
N ASN A 20 1.47 -1.64 9.28
CA ASN A 20 0.75 -1.72 10.54
C ASN A 20 1.69 -2.05 11.72
N GLU A 21 2.63 -2.97 11.52
CA GLU A 21 3.65 -3.32 12.51
C GLU A 21 4.56 -2.12 12.84
N TYR A 22 5.04 -1.41 11.82
CA TYR A 22 5.93 -0.26 12.00
C TYR A 22 5.27 0.89 12.78
N LEU A 23 3.97 1.07 12.60
CA LEU A 23 3.18 2.09 13.29
C LEU A 23 2.84 1.71 14.73
N GLY A 24 2.82 0.41 15.03
CA GLY A 24 2.40 -0.12 16.33
C GLY A 24 0.95 0.24 16.71
N GLU A 25 0.60 -0.01 17.97
CA GLU A 25 -0.78 0.16 18.47
C GLU A 25 -1.19 1.62 18.65
N ASN A 26 -0.26 2.48 19.10
CA ASN A 26 -0.57 3.85 19.50
C ASN A 26 -0.68 4.85 18.32
N ARG A 27 -0.50 4.40 17.07
CA ARG A 27 -0.62 5.14 15.79
C ARG A 27 -0.57 6.66 15.95
N ASP A 28 0.62 7.20 16.22
CA ASP A 28 0.82 8.64 16.44
C ASP A 28 1.44 9.33 15.23
N PHE A 29 0.76 10.37 14.74
CA PHE A 29 1.21 11.16 13.60
C PHE A 29 2.53 11.89 13.87
N ASN A 30 2.74 12.40 15.09
CA ASN A 30 3.96 13.15 15.40
C ASN A 30 5.18 12.23 15.42
N THR A 31 5.03 11.02 15.96
CA THR A 31 6.04 9.96 15.92
C THR A 31 6.38 9.59 14.48
N TYR A 32 5.37 9.35 13.63
CA TYR A 32 5.58 9.14 12.18
C TYR A 32 6.34 10.30 11.53
N LYS A 33 5.85 11.53 11.71
CA LYS A 33 6.38 12.74 11.07
C LYS A 33 7.86 12.99 11.38
N THR A 34 8.25 12.76 12.63
CA THR A 34 9.60 13.06 13.13
C THR A 34 10.59 11.89 12.96
N ASN A 35 10.09 10.67 12.74
CA ASN A 35 10.94 9.48 12.58
C ASN A 35 11.23 9.17 11.10
N LYS A 36 12.38 9.63 10.61
CA LYS A 36 12.81 9.42 9.22
C LYS A 36 12.89 7.95 8.80
N LEU A 37 13.30 7.05 9.69
CA LEU A 37 13.40 5.63 9.38
C LEU A 37 12.01 5.02 9.15
N LEU A 38 11.07 5.35 10.04
CA LEU A 38 9.66 4.93 9.93
C LEU A 38 9.04 5.42 8.62
N LYS A 39 9.26 6.68 8.26
CA LYS A 39 8.77 7.22 6.98
C LYS A 39 9.30 6.47 5.78
N ARG A 40 10.62 6.23 5.73
CA ARG A 40 11.26 5.51 4.63
C ARG A 40 10.81 4.04 4.54
N GLY A 41 10.59 3.39 5.68
CA GLY A 41 10.01 2.04 5.70
C GLY A 41 8.61 2.02 5.09
N ILE A 42 7.74 2.94 5.53
CA ILE A 42 6.37 3.04 5.02
C ILE A 42 6.33 3.42 3.53
N GLU A 43 7.16 4.38 3.10
CA GLU A 43 7.29 4.75 1.68
C GLU A 43 7.67 3.54 0.83
N ARG A 44 8.62 2.71 1.29
CA ARG A 44 9.03 1.49 0.61
C ARG A 44 7.87 0.48 0.48
N GLU A 45 7.09 0.30 1.54
CA GLU A 45 5.92 -0.59 1.48
C GLU A 45 4.87 -0.08 0.49
N PHE A 46 4.65 1.23 0.40
CA PHE A 46 3.77 1.80 -0.63
C PHE A 46 4.28 1.57 -2.06
N GLU A 47 5.60 1.61 -2.29
CA GLU A 47 6.18 1.27 -3.60
C GLU A 47 5.86 -0.17 -3.99
N ILE A 48 5.98 -1.11 -3.06
CA ILE A 48 5.71 -2.54 -3.27
C ILE A 48 4.23 -2.75 -3.57
N ILE A 49 3.34 -2.16 -2.77
CA ILE A 49 1.89 -2.22 -2.97
C ILE A 49 1.51 -1.73 -4.38
N GLY A 50 2.04 -0.58 -4.80
CA GLY A 50 1.73 -0.03 -6.13
C GLY A 50 2.34 -0.85 -7.28
N GLU A 51 3.51 -1.44 -7.10
CA GLU A 51 4.12 -2.32 -8.10
C GLU A 51 3.30 -3.61 -8.27
N ALA A 52 2.89 -4.22 -7.16
CA ALA A 52 2.05 -5.42 -7.16
C ALA A 52 0.69 -5.14 -7.82
N ALA A 53 0.03 -4.03 -7.47
CA ALA A 53 -1.23 -3.60 -8.11
C ALA A 53 -1.05 -3.37 -9.64
N SER A 54 0.05 -2.74 -10.05
CA SER A 54 0.37 -2.54 -11.47
C SER A 54 0.53 -3.87 -12.22
N ARG A 55 1.18 -4.86 -11.60
CA ARG A 55 1.35 -6.20 -12.19
C ARG A 55 0.05 -6.97 -12.29
N ILE A 56 -0.83 -6.88 -11.28
CA ILE A 56 -2.17 -7.46 -11.34
C ILE A 56 -2.94 -6.87 -12.53
N LEU A 57 -2.99 -5.54 -12.66
CA LEU A 57 -3.71 -4.87 -13.75
C LEU A 57 -3.13 -5.16 -15.16
N LYS A 58 -1.84 -5.53 -15.25
CA LYS A 58 -1.24 -5.98 -16.52
C LYS A 58 -1.68 -7.40 -16.89
N ILE A 59 -1.97 -8.25 -15.90
CA ILE A 59 -2.45 -9.62 -16.11
C ILE A 59 -3.96 -9.61 -16.38
N ASP A 60 -4.70 -8.88 -15.55
CA ASP A 60 -6.14 -8.70 -15.66
C ASP A 60 -6.49 -7.23 -15.40
N SER A 61 -6.77 -6.49 -16.47
CA SER A 61 -7.08 -5.06 -16.40
C SER A 61 -8.39 -4.75 -15.70
N ASN A 62 -9.27 -5.73 -15.54
CA ASN A 62 -10.58 -5.59 -14.90
C ASN A 62 -10.61 -6.26 -13.51
N PHE A 63 -9.45 -6.64 -12.97
CA PHE A 63 -9.37 -7.30 -11.68
C PHE A 63 -10.03 -6.43 -10.58
N PRO A 64 -10.86 -7.01 -9.70
CA PRO A 64 -11.78 -6.25 -8.84
C PRO A 64 -11.10 -5.70 -7.57
N ILE A 65 -10.03 -4.93 -7.74
CA ILE A 65 -9.46 -4.08 -6.67
C ILE A 65 -9.97 -2.65 -6.89
N GLU A 66 -10.65 -2.11 -5.88
CA GLU A 66 -11.13 -0.74 -5.94
C GLU A 66 -9.95 0.23 -6.00
N ASP A 67 -10.08 1.30 -6.80
CA ASP A 67 -9.06 2.33 -6.90
C ASP A 67 -7.65 1.82 -7.27
N ALA A 68 -7.53 0.63 -7.88
CA ALA A 68 -6.25 0.03 -8.28
C ALA A 68 -5.35 0.99 -9.07
N ARG A 69 -5.93 1.81 -9.95
CA ARG A 69 -5.21 2.87 -10.68
C ARG A 69 -4.62 3.93 -9.75
N LYS A 70 -5.38 4.40 -8.75
CA LYS A 70 -4.88 5.36 -7.75
C LYS A 70 -3.77 4.76 -6.89
N ILE A 71 -3.81 3.46 -6.60
CA ILE A 71 -2.74 2.74 -5.87
C ILE A 71 -1.45 2.74 -6.70
N VAL A 72 -1.54 2.51 -8.02
CA VAL A 72 -0.39 2.62 -8.92
C VAL A 72 0.13 4.06 -8.99
N ASP A 73 -0.76 5.04 -9.03
CA ASP A 73 -0.39 6.46 -9.06
C ASP A 73 0.29 6.91 -7.75
N LEU A 74 -0.15 6.37 -6.60
CA LEU A 74 0.50 6.59 -5.30
C LEU A 74 1.97 6.19 -5.33
N ARG A 75 2.31 5.01 -5.89
CA ARG A 75 3.71 4.62 -6.08
C ARG A 75 4.48 5.65 -6.89
N ASN A 76 3.93 6.13 -8.00
CA ASN A 76 4.60 7.12 -8.85
C ASN A 76 4.83 8.44 -8.09
N TRP A 77 3.87 8.84 -7.26
CA TRP A 77 4.02 10.02 -6.41
C TRP A 77 5.10 9.83 -5.33
N VAL A 78 5.15 8.66 -4.67
CA VAL A 78 6.15 8.34 -3.63
C VAL A 78 7.57 8.30 -4.21
N ILE A 79 7.79 7.69 -5.38
CA ILE A 79 9.14 7.57 -5.97
C ILE A 79 9.64 8.86 -6.63
N HIS A 80 8.75 9.67 -7.22
CA HIS A 80 9.14 10.87 -7.98
C HIS A 80 8.98 12.17 -7.20
N GLY A 81 8.10 12.18 -6.20
CA GLY A 81 7.77 13.36 -5.41
C GLY A 81 8.44 13.40 -4.05
N TYR A 82 9.55 12.68 -3.82
CA TYR A 82 10.21 12.55 -2.51
C TYR A 82 10.62 13.90 -1.85
N ASP A 83 10.70 14.98 -2.63
CA ASP A 83 10.93 16.37 -2.19
C ASP A 83 9.62 17.10 -1.79
N LYS A 84 8.46 16.53 -2.14
CA LYS A 84 7.10 17.06 -2.01
C LYS A 84 6.13 16.11 -1.30
N ILE A 85 6.59 14.98 -0.76
CA ILE A 85 5.73 14.08 0.02
C ILE A 85 5.28 14.83 1.27
N ASP A 86 3.99 15.13 1.32
CA ASP A 86 3.37 15.73 2.50
C ASP A 86 3.01 14.61 3.49
N ASP A 87 3.62 14.66 4.67
CA ASP A 87 3.40 13.71 5.77
C ASP A 87 1.90 13.58 6.11
N VAL A 88 1.12 14.67 6.00
CA VAL A 88 -0.33 14.69 6.27
C VAL A 88 -1.10 13.86 5.23
N ILE A 89 -0.68 13.92 3.97
CA ILE A 89 -1.33 13.15 2.89
C ILE A 89 -1.06 11.66 3.08
N ILE A 90 0.20 11.27 3.29
CA ILE A 90 0.57 9.87 3.54
C ILE A 90 -0.17 9.34 4.78
N TRP A 91 -0.21 10.13 5.85
CA TRP A 91 -0.94 9.75 7.06
C TRP A 91 -2.44 9.56 6.80
N GLY A 92 -3.04 10.43 5.97
CA GLY A 92 -4.41 10.28 5.50
C GLY A 92 -4.65 8.96 4.78
N ILE A 93 -3.72 8.59 3.88
CA ILE A 93 -3.74 7.32 3.14
C ILE A 93 -3.66 6.12 4.08
N ILE A 94 -2.69 6.12 4.99
CA ILE A 94 -2.52 5.09 6.02
C ILE A 94 -3.78 4.93 6.87
N SER A 95 -4.41 6.05 7.25
CA SER A 95 -5.53 6.05 8.19
C SER A 95 -6.86 5.68 7.54
N LYS A 96 -7.05 5.97 6.25
CA LYS A 96 -8.36 5.87 5.58
C LYS A 96 -8.38 4.86 4.44
N GLN A 97 -7.39 4.91 3.54
CA GLN A 97 -7.37 4.09 2.33
C GLN A 97 -6.74 2.71 2.56
N LEU A 98 -5.64 2.65 3.32
CA LEU A 98 -4.92 1.40 3.58
C LEU A 98 -5.81 0.32 4.24
N PRO A 99 -6.67 0.62 5.24
CA PRO A 99 -7.54 -0.39 5.84
C PRO A 99 -8.63 -0.90 4.88
N ILE A 100 -9.04 -0.10 3.90
CA ILE A 100 -10.00 -0.51 2.87
C ILE A 100 -9.33 -1.51 1.93
N LEU A 101 -8.15 -1.16 1.42
CA LEU A 101 -7.35 -2.05 0.58
C LEU A 101 -7.03 -3.37 1.29
N GLN A 102 -6.68 -3.30 2.58
CA GLN A 102 -6.42 -4.49 3.40
C GLN A 102 -7.59 -5.46 3.35
N LYS A 103 -8.80 -4.98 3.64
CA LYS A 103 -10.02 -5.80 3.62
C LYS A 103 -10.27 -6.40 2.24
N GLN A 104 -10.09 -5.63 1.17
CA GLN A 104 -10.28 -6.13 -0.19
C GLN A 104 -9.33 -7.27 -0.52
N VAL A 105 -8.04 -7.09 -0.23
CA VAL A 105 -7.02 -8.12 -0.47
C VAL A 105 -7.27 -9.36 0.38
N GLU A 106 -7.65 -9.19 1.65
CA GLU A 106 -8.01 -10.32 2.52
C GLU A 106 -9.24 -11.09 2.03
N THR A 107 -10.24 -10.41 1.47
CA THR A 107 -11.40 -11.07 0.84
C THR A 107 -10.96 -11.83 -0.41
N LEU A 108 -10.21 -11.18 -1.30
CA LEU A 108 -9.75 -11.79 -2.56
C LEU A 108 -8.83 -12.99 -2.36
N LEU A 109 -8.08 -13.05 -1.25
CA LEU A 109 -7.25 -14.19 -0.86
C LEU A 109 -8.01 -15.32 -0.16
N LYS A 110 -9.24 -15.07 0.31
CA LYS A 110 -10.11 -16.08 0.97
C LYS A 110 -11.10 -16.74 0.02
N ASP A 111 -11.43 -16.07 -1.08
CA ASP A 111 -12.41 -16.53 -2.08
C ASP A 111 -11.82 -17.56 -3.08
N GLU A 112 -10.71 -18.22 -2.71
CA GLU A 112 -10.06 -19.34 -3.44
C GLU A 112 -9.93 -20.59 -2.55
#